data_AF-A0A8T6M518-F1
#
_entry.id   AF-A0A8T6M518-F1
#
_cell.length_a   1.000
_cell.length_b   1.000
_cell.length_c   1.000
_cell.angle_alpha   90.00
_cell.angle_beta   90.00
_cell.angle_gamma   90.00
#
_symmetry.space_group_name_H-M   'P 1'
#
loop_
_entity.id
_entity.type
_entity.pdbx_description
1 polymer ?
#
loop_
_entity_poly.entity_id
_entity_poly.type
_entity_poly.pdbx_seq_one_letter_code
_entity_poly.pdbx_strand_id
1 'polypeptide(L)'
;MCEVYRIFSKDWEHLHDYSDQSLIELFNHESYGTPVSSKNGFSLGKKWLNVHVKMWHEDIRDGLLFKFELYQDPKFPHWWLDSIFKNI
;
A
#
# COMPACT_ATOMS: atom_id res chain seq x y z
N MET A 1 -0.31 -8.17 6.09
CA MET A 1 -0.24 -7.79 4.66
C MET A 1 -1.21 -6.67 4.32
N CYS A 2 -2.53 -6.85 4.47
CA CYS A 2 -3.53 -5.83 4.12
C CYS A 2 -3.54 -4.58 5.02
N GLU A 3 -2.97 -4.66 6.22
CA GLU A 3 -2.80 -3.50 7.10
C GLU A 3 -1.95 -2.41 6.45
N VAL A 4 -0.95 -2.79 5.66
CA VAL A 4 -0.12 -1.82 4.93
C VAL A 4 -0.96 -1.10 3.88
N TYR A 5 -1.87 -1.80 3.21
CA TYR A 5 -2.75 -1.17 2.22
C TYR A 5 -3.62 -0.08 2.85
N ARG A 6 -4.11 -0.28 4.08
CA ARG A 6 -4.88 0.74 4.79
C ARG A 6 -4.11 2.03 5.01
N ILE A 7 -2.79 1.99 5.18
CA ILE A 7 -1.96 3.21 5.32
C ILE A 7 -2.17 4.14 4.12
N PHE A 8 -2.25 3.56 2.91
CA PHE A 8 -2.34 4.28 1.65
C PHE A 8 -3.77 4.59 1.19
N SER A 9 -4.78 4.17 1.93
CA SER A 9 -6.19 4.51 1.66
C SER A 9 -6.93 5.14 2.84
N LYS A 10 -6.24 5.34 3.98
CA LYS A 10 -6.79 5.85 5.23
C LYS A 10 -7.59 7.14 5.07
N ASP A 11 -7.13 8.06 4.24
CA ASP A 11 -7.79 9.37 4.07
C ASP A 11 -9.19 9.24 3.43
N TRP A 12 -9.47 8.13 2.75
CA TRP A 12 -10.76 7.81 2.15
C TRP A 12 -11.52 6.73 2.91
N GLU A 13 -11.20 6.50 4.19
CA GLU A 13 -11.84 5.47 5.01
C GLU A 13 -13.37 5.64 5.07
N HIS A 14 -13.84 6.88 5.08
CA HIS A 14 -15.26 7.24 5.08
C HIS A 14 -16.00 6.96 3.75
N LEU A 15 -15.28 6.68 2.66
CA LEU A 15 -15.87 6.45 1.32
C LEU A 15 -15.80 4.99 0.88
N HIS A 16 -14.98 4.17 1.55
CA HIS A 16 -14.64 2.82 1.12
C HIS A 16 -14.96 1.79 2.20
N ASP A 17 -15.19 0.56 1.77
CA ASP A 17 -15.41 -0.57 2.66
C ASP A 17 -14.08 -1.23 3.04
N TYR A 18 -13.93 -1.51 4.34
CA TYR A 18 -12.78 -2.17 4.95
C TYR A 18 -13.18 -3.39 5.78
N SER A 19 -14.40 -3.91 5.54
CA SER A 19 -14.90 -5.14 6.15
C SER A 19 -14.07 -6.37 5.78
N ASP A 20 -14.23 -7.44 6.54
CA ASP A 20 -13.63 -8.75 6.23
C ASP A 20 -14.10 -9.28 4.87
N GLN A 21 -15.32 -8.92 4.44
CA GLN A 21 -15.82 -9.27 3.12
C GLN A 21 -14.99 -8.61 2.02
N SER A 22 -14.61 -7.34 2.19
CA SER A 22 -13.70 -6.64 1.28
C SER A 22 -12.29 -7.27 1.25
N LEU A 23 -11.81 -7.83 2.36
CA LEU A 23 -10.54 -8.59 2.37
C LEU A 23 -10.64 -9.87 1.51
N ILE A 24 -11.72 -10.64 1.68
CA ILE A 24 -11.97 -11.87 0.92
C ILE A 24 -12.13 -11.56 -0.57
N GLU A 25 -12.86 -10.49 -0.89
CA GLU A 25 -13.04 -10.04 -2.27
C GLU A 25 -11.69 -9.69 -2.93
N LEU A 26 -10.83 -8.94 -2.25
CA LEU A 26 -9.49 -8.62 -2.76
C LEU A 26 -8.65 -9.89 -2.94
N PHE A 27 -8.68 -10.81 -1.97
CA PHE A 27 -7.97 -12.09 -2.07
C PHE A 27 -8.42 -12.91 -3.29
N ASN A 28 -9.73 -13.00 -3.53
CA ASN A 28 -10.28 -13.72 -4.68
C ASN A 28 -9.95 -13.02 -6.00
N HIS A 29 -9.93 -11.69 -6.03
CA HIS A 29 -9.50 -10.93 -7.19
C HIS A 29 -8.03 -11.21 -7.52
N GLU A 30 -7.15 -11.19 -6.52
CA GLU A 30 -5.72 -11.46 -6.71
C GLU A 30 -5.40 -12.90 -7.08
N SER A 31 -6.16 -13.86 -6.53
CA SER A 31 -5.91 -15.28 -6.74
C SER A 31 -6.54 -15.83 -8.02
N TYR A 32 -7.71 -15.32 -8.40
CA TYR A 32 -8.53 -15.90 -9.47
C TYR A 32 -8.97 -14.90 -10.54
N GLY A 33 -8.58 -13.63 -10.43
CA GLY A 33 -8.97 -12.58 -11.39
C GLY A 33 -10.46 -12.22 -11.35
N THR A 34 -11.15 -12.56 -10.25
CA THR A 34 -12.56 -12.20 -10.06
C THR A 34 -12.72 -10.68 -9.90
N PRO A 35 -13.84 -10.07 -10.33
CA PRO A 35 -14.06 -8.64 -10.16
C PRO A 35 -14.00 -8.22 -8.68
N VAL A 36 -13.43 -7.04 -8.42
CA VAL A 36 -13.41 -6.40 -7.10
C VAL A 36 -14.25 -5.12 -7.14
N SER A 37 -14.98 -4.86 -6.08
CA SER A 37 -15.76 -3.65 -5.89
C SER A 37 -14.88 -2.41 -6.01
N SER A 38 -15.40 -1.39 -6.71
CA SER A 38 -14.75 -0.07 -6.80
C SER A 38 -14.68 0.64 -5.45
N LYS A 39 -15.50 0.23 -4.47
CA LYS A 39 -15.49 0.77 -3.10
C LYS A 39 -14.60 -0.03 -2.15
N ASN A 40 -13.88 -1.04 -2.63
CA ASN A 40 -12.99 -1.83 -1.78
C ASN A 40 -11.76 -1.01 -1.36
N GLY A 41 -11.70 -0.65 -0.07
CA GLY A 41 -10.66 0.22 0.47
C GLY A 41 -9.26 -0.40 0.48
N PHE A 42 -9.17 -1.72 0.57
CA PHE A 42 -7.90 -2.44 0.49
C PHE A 42 -7.36 -2.47 -0.95
N SER A 43 -8.24 -2.65 -1.93
CA SER A 43 -7.88 -2.57 -3.36
C SER A 43 -7.34 -1.18 -3.72
N LEU A 44 -8.02 -0.12 -3.26
CA LEU A 44 -7.55 1.26 -3.42
C LEU A 44 -6.19 1.48 -2.76
N GLY A 45 -6.04 1.03 -1.51
CA GLY A 45 -4.81 1.15 -0.75
C GLY A 45 -3.63 0.46 -1.44
N LYS A 46 -3.84 -0.76 -1.96
CA LYS A 46 -2.82 -1.47 -2.74
C LYS A 46 -2.41 -0.71 -4.01
N LYS A 47 -3.38 -0.12 -4.72
CA LYS A 47 -3.09 0.67 -5.92
C LYS A 47 -2.19 1.86 -5.59
N TRP A 48 -2.51 2.63 -4.56
CA TRP A 48 -1.72 3.79 -4.17
C TRP A 48 -0.38 3.40 -3.56
N LEU A 49 -0.31 2.31 -2.80
CA LEU A 49 0.96 1.75 -2.32
C LEU A 49 1.95 1.56 -3.48
N ASN A 50 1.52 0.91 -4.56
CA ASN A 50 2.39 0.65 -5.71
C ASN A 50 2.88 1.96 -6.37
N VAL A 51 2.03 2.98 -6.43
CA VAL A 51 2.39 4.30 -6.96
C VAL A 51 3.42 4.98 -6.05
N HIS A 52 3.16 5.02 -4.73
CA HIS A 52 4.07 5.62 -3.76
C HIS A 52 5.44 4.95 -3.75
N VAL A 53 5.49 3.61 -3.74
CA VAL A 53 6.75 2.87 -3.79
C VAL A 53 7.54 3.24 -5.06
N LYS A 54 6.88 3.29 -6.22
CA LYS A 54 7.54 3.68 -7.47
C LYS A 54 8.08 5.12 -7.40
N MET A 55 7.31 6.06 -6.87
CA MET A 55 7.77 7.44 -6.67
C MET A 55 8.98 7.49 -5.74
N TRP A 56 8.96 6.75 -4.63
CA TRP A 56 10.11 6.69 -3.72
C TRP A 56 11.36 6.16 -4.38
N HIS A 57 11.27 5.14 -5.24
CA HIS A 57 12.43 4.67 -6.00
C HIS A 57 13.02 5.75 -6.91
N GLU A 58 12.16 6.54 -7.56
CA GLU A 58 12.57 7.65 -8.42
C GLU A 58 13.20 8.79 -7.60
N ASP A 59 12.54 9.23 -6.53
CA ASP A 59 13.01 10.30 -5.66
C ASP A 59 14.31 9.95 -4.92
N ILE A 60 14.47 8.69 -4.49
CA ILE A 60 15.71 8.20 -3.85
C ILE A 60 16.87 8.22 -4.84
N ARG A 61 16.63 7.82 -6.09
CA ARG A 61 17.66 7.86 -7.14
C ARG A 61 18.08 9.29 -7.44
N ASP A 62 17.12 10.22 -7.44
CA ASP A 62 17.34 11.62 -7.81
C ASP A 62 17.83 12.46 -6.59
N GLY A 63 17.94 11.86 -5.40
CA GLY A 63 18.42 12.50 -4.18
C GLY A 63 17.43 13.45 -3.51
N LEU A 64 16.14 13.33 -3.85
CA LEU A 64 15.04 14.13 -3.31
C LEU A 64 14.42 13.53 -2.04
N LEU A 65 14.62 12.23 -1.82
CA LEU A 65 14.13 11.48 -0.67
C LEU A 65 15.23 10.55 -0.16
N PHE A 66 15.45 10.48 1.14
CA PHE A 66 16.38 9.54 1.76
C PHE A 66 15.65 8.40 2.44
N LYS A 67 16.22 7.18 2.39
CA LYS A 67 15.64 5.99 3.04
C LYS A 67 15.31 6.27 4.51
N PHE A 68 16.21 6.90 5.26
CA PHE A 68 16.02 7.13 6.69
C PHE A 68 14.77 7.97 7.01
N GLU A 69 14.36 8.88 6.13
CA GLU A 69 13.16 9.70 6.32
C GLU A 69 11.90 8.81 6.36
N LEU A 70 11.86 7.78 5.51
CA LEU A 70 10.78 6.80 5.52
C LEU A 70 10.80 5.89 6.75
N TYR A 71 11.99 5.51 7.24
CA TYR A 71 12.12 4.72 8.48
C TYR A 71 11.78 5.52 9.76
N GLN A 72 11.87 6.85 9.71
CA GLN A 72 11.49 7.72 10.82
C GLN A 72 9.99 7.98 10.89
N ASP A 73 9.25 7.77 9.80
CA ASP A 73 7.79 7.90 9.82
C ASP A 73 7.15 6.69 10.54
N PRO A 74 6.46 6.89 11.69
CA PRO A 74 5.85 5.81 12.44
C PRO A 74 4.70 5.11 11.69
N LYS A 75 4.21 5.69 10.57
CA LYS A 75 3.17 5.07 9.75
C LYS A 75 3.67 3.82 9.04
N PHE A 76 4.95 3.76 8.67
CA PHE A 76 5.48 2.68 7.84
C PHE A 76 6.17 1.61 8.69
N PRO A 77 5.67 0.37 8.69
CA PRO A 77 6.33 -0.72 9.42
C PRO A 77 7.71 -1.01 8.82
N HIS A 78 8.74 -1.07 9.67
CA HIS A 78 10.12 -1.30 9.22
C HIS A 78 10.28 -2.60 8.44
N TRP A 79 9.65 -3.69 8.89
CA TRP A 79 9.68 -4.98 8.20
C TRP A 79 9.17 -4.89 6.75
N TRP A 80 8.23 -3.98 6.48
CA TRP A 80 7.69 -3.76 5.14
C TRP A 80 8.66 -2.92 4.30
N LEU A 81 9.18 -1.83 4.86
CA LEU A 81 10.21 -1.02 4.20
C LEU A 81 11.45 -1.84 3.83
N ASP A 82 11.89 -2.73 4.72
CA ASP A 82 12.99 -3.66 4.48
C ASP A 82 12.72 -4.55 3.26
N SER A 83 11.47 -4.99 3.07
CA SER A 83 11.07 -5.77 1.91
C SER A 83 11.06 -4.95 0.61
N ILE A 84 10.72 -3.65 0.66
CA ILE A 84 10.74 -2.76 -0.50
C ILE A 84 12.17 -2.46 -0.92
N PHE A 85 13.06 -2.21 0.05
CA PHE A 85 14.43 -1.76 -0.20
C PHE A 85 15.47 -2.87 -0.25
N LYS A 86 15.07 -4.14 -0.17
CA LYS A 86 15.97 -5.31 -0.14
C LYS A 86 16.98 -5.37 -1.30
N ASN A 87 16.64 -4.79 -2.45
CA ASN A 87 17.44 -4.87 -3.69
C ASN A 87 17.99 -3.52 -4.17
N ILE A 88 17.99 -2.49 -3.31
CA ILE A 88 18.56 -1.16 -3.62
C ILE A 88 19.75 -0.89 -2.70
#